data_AF-A0A1V4RXY9-F1
#
_entry.id   AF-A0A1V4RXY9-F1
#
_cell.length_a   1.000
_cell.length_b   1.000
_cell.length_c   1.000
_cell.angle_alpha   90.00
_cell.angle_beta   90.00
_cell.angle_gamma   90.00
#
_symmetry.space_group_name_H-M   'P 1'
#
loop_
_entity.id
_entity.type
_entity.pdbx_description
1 polymer ?
#
loop_
_entity_poly.entity_id
_entity_poly.type
_entity_poly.pdbx_seq_one_letter_code
_entity_poly.pdbx_strand_id
1 'polypeptide(L)'
;MRQKQVYKRVESLIDLKKDHRVAHLESILKEDDLYSFDAGTEACLSISGIIEYARAGYNGVVNIYPFACMPSTATSAIAKPLMNKLGTPYLDTPYDSSFQPGREAAIRTFMYQAHQHFKRHGRKGD
;
A
#
# COMPACT_ATOMS: atom_id res chain seq x y z
N MET A 1 -7.27 23.41 14.16
CA MET A 1 -5.98 22.69 14.20
C MET A 1 -5.28 22.81 12.85
N ARG A 2 -3.97 23.08 12.86
CA ARG A 2 -3.11 23.33 11.68
C ARG A 2 -3.20 22.23 10.61
N GLN A 3 -3.35 20.97 11.02
CA GLN A 3 -3.53 19.82 10.12
C GLN A 3 -4.74 19.99 9.19
N LYS A 4 -5.93 20.33 9.71
CA LYS A 4 -7.14 20.51 8.90
C LYS A 4 -7.00 21.60 7.84
N GLN A 5 -6.25 22.66 8.15
CA GLN A 5 -5.96 23.74 7.19
C GLN A 5 -5.05 23.26 6.05
N VAL A 6 -4.06 22.42 6.37
CA VAL A 6 -3.18 21.79 5.37
C VAL A 6 -3.98 20.85 4.47
N TYR A 7 -4.75 19.91 5.05
CA TYR A 7 -5.58 18.98 4.27
C TYR A 7 -6.53 19.72 3.33
N LYS A 8 -7.25 20.73 3.82
CA LYS A 8 -8.16 21.53 2.98
C LYS A 8 -7.46 22.21 1.80
N ARG A 9 -6.20 22.64 1.97
CA ARG A 9 -5.41 23.23 0.89
C ARG A 9 -4.95 22.19 -0.11
N VAL A 10 -4.54 21.00 0.34
CA VAL A 10 -4.08 19.93 -0.56
C VAL A 10 -5.25 19.31 -1.32
N GLU A 11 -6.41 19.13 -0.68
CA GLU A 11 -7.64 18.63 -1.33
C GLU A 11 -8.10 19.51 -2.51
N SER A 12 -7.78 20.82 -2.49
CA SER A 12 -8.07 21.70 -3.64
C SER A 12 -7.11 21.53 -4.83
N LEU A 13 -5.98 20.84 -4.63
CA LEU A 13 -4.91 20.67 -5.62
C LEU A 13 -4.81 19.24 -6.13
N ILE A 14 -5.21 18.26 -5.32
CA ILE A 14 -5.09 16.83 -5.59
C ILE A 14 -6.35 16.14 -5.10
N ASP A 15 -6.93 15.28 -5.93
CA ASP A 15 -8.00 14.37 -5.50
C ASP A 15 -7.42 13.32 -4.55
N LEU A 16 -7.49 13.63 -3.25
CA LEU A 16 -7.04 12.75 -2.18
C LEU A 16 -8.21 11.93 -1.67
N LYS A 17 -8.09 10.61 -1.76
CA LYS A 17 -9.04 9.71 -1.12
C LYS A 17 -8.93 9.85 0.41
N LYS A 18 -10.07 9.93 1.08
CA LYS A 18 -10.12 10.08 2.54
C LYS A 18 -9.56 8.84 3.25
N ASP A 19 -8.97 9.06 4.42
CA ASP A 19 -8.44 8.01 5.27
C ASP A 19 -9.52 6.99 5.66
N HIS A 20 -9.13 5.72 5.72
CA HIS A 20 -10.00 4.65 6.21
C HIS A 20 -10.22 4.81 7.72
N ARG A 21 -11.44 4.50 8.19
CA ARG A 21 -11.69 4.41 9.64
C ARG A 21 -10.90 3.24 10.20
N VAL A 22 -10.19 3.44 11.31
CA VAL A 22 -9.38 2.38 11.95
C VAL A 22 -10.21 1.14 12.27
N ALA A 23 -11.45 1.30 12.74
CA ALA A 23 -12.35 0.18 13.00
C ALA A 23 -12.65 -0.68 11.76
N HIS A 24 -12.68 -0.08 10.57
CA HIS A 24 -12.85 -0.81 9.29
C HIS A 24 -11.59 -1.59 8.92
N LEU A 25 -10.42 -0.98 9.14
CA LEU A 25 -9.14 -1.64 8.91
C LEU A 25 -8.93 -2.84 9.85
N GLU A 26 -9.38 -2.73 11.10
CA GLU A 26 -9.36 -3.81 12.07
C GLU A 26 -10.24 -4.99 11.67
N SER A 27 -11.45 -4.74 11.14
CA SER A 27 -12.30 -5.83 10.66
C SER A 27 -11.67 -6.59 9.50
N ILE A 28 -10.96 -5.92 8.59
CA ILE A 28 -10.26 -6.58 7.48
C ILE A 28 -9.19 -7.56 7.99
N LEU A 29 -8.41 -7.18 9.00
CA LEU A 29 -7.38 -8.07 9.54
C LEU A 29 -7.98 -9.28 10.27
N LYS A 30 -9.13 -9.10 10.92
CA LYS A 30 -9.85 -10.16 11.63
C LYS A 30 -10.49 -11.18 10.69
N GLU A 31 -10.89 -10.78 9.48
CA GLU A 31 -11.50 -11.69 8.50
C GLU A 31 -10.54 -12.82 8.08
N ASP A 32 -9.27 -12.46 7.84
CA ASP A 32 -8.26 -13.38 7.32
C ASP A 32 -7.26 -13.85 8.42
N ASP A 33 -7.45 -13.41 9.67
CA ASP A 33 -6.58 -13.66 10.85
C ASP A 33 -5.07 -13.48 10.56
N LEU A 34 -4.75 -12.42 9.81
CA LEU A 34 -3.40 -12.22 9.25
C LEU A 34 -2.44 -11.52 10.22
N TYR A 35 -2.98 -10.66 11.09
CA TYR A 35 -2.19 -9.84 12.01
C TYR A 35 -3.09 -9.26 13.12
N SER A 36 -2.51 -8.97 14.29
CA SER A 36 -3.25 -8.37 15.41
C SER A 36 -2.85 -6.90 15.63
N PHE A 37 -3.83 -6.07 15.98
CA PHE A 37 -3.61 -4.71 16.49
C PHE A 37 -2.87 -4.70 17.84
N ASP A 38 -2.89 -5.81 18.58
CA ASP A 38 -2.19 -5.97 19.87
C ASP A 38 -0.66 -5.97 19.70
N ALA A 39 -0.16 -6.31 18.50
CA ALA A 39 1.26 -6.22 18.18
C ALA A 39 1.76 -4.76 18.09
N GLY A 40 0.83 -3.78 18.08
CA GLY A 40 1.12 -2.35 18.00
C GLY A 40 1.71 -1.92 16.65
N THR A 41 2.23 -0.69 16.62
CA THR A 41 2.88 -0.06 15.44
C THR A 41 1.96 0.21 14.25
N GLU A 42 2.50 0.75 13.17
CA GLU A 42 1.80 1.10 11.94
C GLU A 42 1.52 -0.11 11.04
N ALA A 43 2.11 -1.28 11.30
CA ALA A 43 2.00 -2.46 10.44
C ALA A 43 0.54 -2.92 10.26
N CYS A 44 -0.28 -2.87 11.31
CA CYS A 44 -1.70 -3.23 11.21
C CYS A 44 -2.46 -2.30 10.25
N LEU A 45 -2.16 -1.00 10.25
CA LEU A 45 -2.76 -0.02 9.33
C LEU A 45 -2.27 -0.21 7.89
N SER A 46 -0.98 -0.49 7.72
CA SER A 46 -0.40 -0.71 6.39
C SER A 46 -0.93 -1.99 5.74
N ILE A 47 -0.94 -3.12 6.45
CA ILE A 47 -1.42 -4.42 5.92
C ILE A 47 -2.88 -4.32 5.50
N SER A 48 -3.73 -3.82 6.40
CA SER A 48 -5.17 -3.65 6.14
C SER A 48 -5.44 -2.67 4.99
N GLY A 49 -4.71 -1.55 4.92
CA GLY A 49 -4.81 -0.60 3.80
C GLY A 49 -4.41 -1.22 2.46
N ILE A 50 -3.33 -2.00 2.41
CA ILE A 50 -2.90 -2.72 1.20
C ILE A 50 -3.99 -3.69 0.74
N ILE A 51 -4.61 -4.44 1.66
CA ILE A 51 -5.71 -5.37 1.35
C ILE A 51 -6.92 -4.62 0.79
N GLU A 52 -7.31 -3.53 1.44
CA GLU A 52 -8.42 -2.70 1.00
C GLU A 52 -8.18 -2.13 -0.40
N TYR A 53 -6.95 -1.68 -0.72
CA TYR A 53 -6.62 -1.24 -2.07
C TYR A 53 -6.71 -2.37 -3.09
N ALA A 54 -6.20 -3.56 -2.78
CA ALA A 54 -6.35 -4.71 -3.67
C ALA A 54 -7.83 -5.05 -3.91
N ARG A 55 -8.65 -5.09 -2.85
CA ARG A 55 -10.11 -5.35 -2.91
C ARG A 55 -10.88 -4.26 -3.65
N ALA A 56 -10.45 -3.00 -3.53
CA ALA A 56 -11.05 -1.86 -4.23
C ALA A 56 -10.67 -1.79 -5.73
N GLY A 57 -9.90 -2.76 -6.25
CA GLY A 57 -9.59 -2.88 -7.67
C GLY A 57 -8.41 -2.03 -8.14
N TYR A 58 -7.58 -1.53 -7.22
CA TYR A 58 -6.32 -0.86 -7.59
C TYR A 58 -5.40 -1.86 -8.31
N ASN A 59 -4.57 -1.34 -9.23
CA ASN A 59 -3.79 -2.21 -10.12
C ASN A 59 -2.34 -2.39 -9.69
N GLY A 60 -1.99 -1.88 -8.51
CA GLY A 60 -0.71 -2.13 -7.88
C GLY A 60 -0.59 -1.34 -6.59
N VAL A 61 0.26 -1.83 -5.69
CA VAL A 61 0.54 -1.18 -4.41
C VAL A 61 2.05 -1.09 -4.19
N VAL A 62 2.52 0.06 -3.71
CA VAL A 62 3.94 0.28 -3.41
C VAL A 62 4.07 0.60 -1.92
N ASN A 63 4.85 -0.20 -1.20
CA ASN A 63 5.18 0.02 0.20
C ASN A 63 6.52 0.76 0.30
N ILE A 64 6.45 2.06 0.61
CA ILE A 64 7.58 2.99 0.69
C ILE A 64 7.95 3.20 2.16
N TYR A 65 9.21 2.97 2.54
CA TYR A 65 9.63 3.09 3.94
C TYR A 65 11.13 3.37 4.09
N PRO A 66 11.59 3.96 5.21
CA PRO A 66 13.02 4.10 5.47
C PRO A 66 13.67 2.74 5.75
N PHE A 67 14.94 2.57 5.38
CA PHE A 67 15.67 1.34 5.66
C PHE A 67 15.69 1.05 7.16
N ALA A 68 15.62 -0.25 7.50
CA ALA A 68 15.48 -0.75 8.88
C ALA A 68 14.17 -0.35 9.61
N CYS A 69 13.13 0.10 8.88
CA CYS A 69 11.79 0.25 9.46
C CYS A 69 11.17 -1.14 9.77
N MET A 70 11.17 -1.51 11.06
CA MET A 70 10.62 -2.79 11.51
C MET A 70 9.12 -2.96 11.17
N PRO A 71 8.22 -1.98 11.40
CA PRO A 71 6.81 -2.12 11.03
C PRO A 71 6.60 -2.38 9.54
N SER A 72 7.36 -1.69 8.68
CA SER A 72 7.28 -1.89 7.23
C SER A 72 7.89 -3.22 6.79
N THR A 73 8.92 -3.71 7.49
CA THR A 73 9.48 -5.04 7.23
C THR A 73 8.48 -6.15 7.57
N ALA A 74 7.77 -6.02 8.70
CA ALA A 74 6.67 -6.91 9.07
C ALA A 74 5.53 -6.85 8.04
N THR A 75 5.18 -5.62 7.61
CA THR A 75 4.19 -5.40 6.53
C THR A 75 4.60 -6.12 5.25
N SER A 76 5.84 -5.96 4.78
CA SER A 76 6.34 -6.62 3.56
C SER A 76 6.25 -8.15 3.63
N ALA A 77 6.59 -8.74 4.78
CA ALA A 77 6.56 -10.19 4.98
C ALA A 77 5.15 -10.78 4.84
N ILE A 78 4.11 -10.01 5.21
CA ILE A 78 2.70 -10.43 5.15
C ILE A 78 2.05 -10.01 3.83
N ALA A 79 2.25 -8.77 3.41
CA ALA A 79 1.62 -8.20 2.22
C ALA A 79 2.08 -8.88 0.93
N LYS A 80 3.38 -9.18 0.80
CA LYS A 80 3.94 -9.77 -0.43
C LYS A 80 3.30 -11.12 -0.83
N PRO A 81 3.21 -12.14 0.05
CA PRO A 81 2.52 -13.39 -0.31
C PRO A 81 1.02 -13.18 -0.54
N LEU A 82 0.39 -12.26 0.19
CA LEU A 82 -1.03 -11.97 0.02
C LEU A 82 -1.34 -11.33 -1.33
N MET A 83 -0.54 -10.34 -1.75
CA MET A 83 -0.68 -9.70 -3.06
C MET A 83 -0.44 -10.70 -4.19
N ASN A 84 0.53 -11.61 -4.03
CA ASN A 84 0.71 -12.72 -4.98
C ASN A 84 -0.53 -13.61 -5.08
N LYS A 85 -1.19 -13.93 -3.95
CA LYS A 85 -2.43 -14.71 -3.93
C LYS A 85 -3.60 -13.98 -4.59
N LEU A 86 -3.71 -12.66 -4.38
CA LEU A 86 -4.73 -11.81 -5.00
C LEU A 86 -4.41 -11.48 -6.48
N GLY A 87 -3.21 -11.79 -6.96
CA GLY A 87 -2.74 -11.45 -8.30
C GLY A 87 -2.46 -9.95 -8.50
N THR A 88 -2.42 -9.16 -7.42
CA THR A 88 -2.19 -7.72 -7.47
C THR A 88 -0.69 -7.41 -7.47
N PRO A 89 -0.17 -6.59 -8.41
CA PRO A 89 1.23 -6.17 -8.42
C PRO A 89 1.64 -5.44 -7.14
N TYR A 90 2.80 -5.76 -6.60
CA TYR A 90 3.30 -5.22 -5.33
C TYR A 90 4.80 -4.94 -5.38
N LEU A 91 5.24 -3.81 -4.81
CA LEU A 91 6.65 -3.42 -4.74
C LEU A 91 7.00 -2.86 -3.36
N ASP A 92 8.04 -3.40 -2.73
CA ASP A 92 8.67 -2.80 -1.55
C ASP A 92 9.81 -1.88 -1.98
N THR A 93 9.87 -0.68 -1.38
CA THR A 93 10.93 0.30 -1.63
C THR A 93 11.50 0.84 -0.32
N PRO A 94 12.51 0.16 0.26
CA PRO A 94 13.27 0.70 1.39
C PRO A 94 14.20 1.83 0.93
N TYR A 95 14.27 2.94 1.66
CA TYR A 95 15.15 4.09 1.36
C TYR A 95 16.12 4.37 2.51
N ASP A 96 17.42 4.39 2.22
CA ASP A 96 18.51 4.75 3.15
C ASP A 96 19.29 6.00 2.70
N SER A 97 18.69 6.80 1.81
CA SER A 97 19.34 7.95 1.13
C SER A 97 20.55 7.60 0.27
N SER A 98 20.89 6.32 0.10
CA SER A 98 21.97 5.87 -0.77
C SER A 98 21.49 5.60 -2.20
N PHE A 99 22.44 5.46 -3.12
CA PHE A 99 22.16 4.91 -4.45
C PHE A 99 21.95 3.40 -4.34
N GLN A 100 20.85 2.91 -4.89
CA GLN A 100 20.49 1.49 -4.86
C GLN A 100 20.50 0.96 -6.29
N PRO A 101 21.53 0.17 -6.67
CA PRO A 101 21.59 -0.47 -7.97
C PRO A 101 20.33 -1.31 -8.19
N GLY A 102 19.68 -1.15 -9.35
CA GLY A 102 18.49 -1.93 -9.72
C GLY A 102 17.14 -1.32 -9.31
N ARG A 103 17.10 -0.22 -8.52
CA ARG A 103 15.84 0.46 -8.17
C ARG A 103 15.03 0.86 -9.39
N GLU A 104 15.69 1.48 -10.37
CA GLU A 104 15.07 1.90 -11.62
C GLU A 104 14.47 0.71 -12.40
N ALA A 105 15.19 -0.41 -12.44
CA ALA A 105 14.69 -1.63 -13.08
C ALA A 105 13.48 -2.20 -12.34
N ALA A 106 13.52 -2.27 -11.00
CA ALA A 106 12.40 -2.73 -10.19
C ALA A 106 11.14 -1.88 -10.38
N ILE A 107 11.28 -0.56 -10.42
CA ILE A 107 10.17 0.37 -10.70
C ILE A 107 9.61 0.13 -12.10
N ARG A 108 10.46 0.01 -13.12
CA ARG A 108 10.02 -0.26 -14.50
C ARG A 108 9.27 -1.59 -14.62
N THR A 109 9.77 -2.64 -13.96
CA THR A 109 9.10 -3.94 -13.90
C THR A 109 7.75 -3.85 -13.20
N PHE A 110 7.68 -3.16 -12.05
CA PHE A 110 6.42 -2.95 -11.34
C PHE A 110 5.41 -2.18 -12.21
N MET A 111 5.82 -1.08 -12.84
CA MET A 111 4.93 -0.30 -13.71
C MET A 111 4.43 -1.12 -14.90
N TYR A 112 5.28 -1.98 -15.47
CA TYR A 112 4.84 -2.92 -16.50
C TYR A 112 3.79 -3.89 -15.96
N GLN A 113 4.03 -4.53 -14.80
CA GLN A 113 3.08 -5.45 -14.17
C GLN A 113 1.75 -4.78 -13.84
N ALA A 114 1.78 -3.57 -13.26
CA ALA A 114 0.61 -2.77 -12.95
C ALA A 114 -0.22 -2.44 -14.20
N HIS A 115 0.45 -2.07 -15.29
CA HIS A 115 -0.21 -1.81 -16.58
C HIS A 115 -0.85 -3.08 -17.17
N GLN A 116 -0.18 -4.22 -17.10
CA GLN A 116 -0.77 -5.49 -17.55
C GLN A 116 -1.97 -5.89 -16.68
N HIS A 117 -1.88 -5.68 -15.37
CA HIS A 117 -2.99 -5.91 -14.45
C HIS A 117 -4.17 -5.00 -14.78
N PHE A 118 -3.95 -3.70 -15.01
CA PHE A 118 -4.99 -2.76 -15.45
C PHE A 118 -5.63 -3.18 -16.77
N LYS A 119 -4.85 -3.62 -17.76
CA LYS A 119 -5.42 -4.10 -19.04
C LYS A 119 -6.36 -5.31 -18.87
N ARG A 120 -6.12 -6.15 -17.85
CA ARG A 120 -6.90 -7.38 -17.59
C ARG A 120 -8.10 -7.14 -16.68
N HIS A 121 -7.94 -6.30 -15.65
CA HIS A 121 -8.88 -6.13 -14.55
C HIS A 121 -9.42 -4.71 -14.40
N GLY A 122 -8.84 -3.74 -15.10
CA GLY A 122 -9.27 -2.35 -15.08
C GLY A 122 -10.64 -2.17 -15.73
N ARG A 123 -11.44 -1.27 -15.16
CA ARG A 123 -12.70 -0.84 -15.78
C ARG A 123 -12.33 -0.04 -17.04
N LYS A 124 -12.86 -0.45 -18.20
CA LYS A 124 -12.78 0.37 -19.42
C LYS A 124 -13.64 1.62 -19.21
N GLY A 125 -12.99 2.71 -18.80
CA GLY A 125 -13.58 4.04 -18.73
C GLY A 125 -14.05 4.43 -17.33
N ASP A 126 -13.41 5.49 -16.79
CA ASP A 126 -14.12 6.64 -16.25
C ASP A 126 -13.94 7.79 -17.25
#